data_AF-A0AAW4PPH0-F1
#
_entry.id   AF-A0AAW4PPH0-F1
#
_cell.length_a   1.000
_cell.length_b   1.000
_cell.length_c   1.000
_cell.angle_alpha   90.00
_cell.angle_beta   90.00
_cell.angle_gamma   90.00
#
_symmetry.space_group_name_H-M   'P 1'
#
loop_
_entity.id
_entity.type
_entity.pdbx_description
1 polymer ?
#
loop_
_entity_poly.entity_id
_entity_poly.type
_entity_poly.pdbx_seq_one_letter_code
_entity_poly.pdbx_strand_id
1 'polypeptide(L)'
;MRDPDPENLRQSEHPAMVEVVGQGGVFAADATLKDNGWLRVKHWDSSVVYLPPRRVDAVKRIMTERREGGPDEPHSVRYIAEDDYLALAKEWTADDTDADAEAAEPVVGDD
;
A
#
# COMPACT_ATOMS: atom_id res chain seq x y z
N MET A 1 14.13 -4.59 -0.92
CA MET A 1 13.36 -3.77 0.06
C MET A 1 12.15 -4.61 0.43
N ARG A 2 11.70 -4.59 1.69
CA ARG A 2 10.47 -5.31 2.07
C ARG A 2 9.27 -4.49 1.60
N ASP A 3 8.30 -5.16 1.01
CA ASP A 3 7.07 -4.56 0.53
C ASP A 3 6.28 -3.94 1.69
N PRO A 4 5.62 -2.80 1.46
CA PRO A 4 4.73 -2.21 2.45
C PRO A 4 3.62 -3.21 2.83
N ASP A 5 3.51 -3.51 4.11
CA ASP A 5 2.46 -4.37 4.67
C ASP A 5 1.35 -3.48 5.26
N PRO A 6 0.07 -3.63 4.87
CA PRO A 6 -1.00 -2.78 5.39
C PRO A 6 -1.29 -2.99 6.89
N GLU A 7 -0.93 -4.17 7.40
CA GLU A 7 -1.02 -4.53 8.82
C GLU A 7 0.29 -4.24 9.59
N ASN A 8 1.37 -3.88 8.88
CA ASN A 8 2.67 -3.54 9.47
C ASN A 8 3.31 -2.33 8.77
N LEU A 9 2.63 -1.20 8.83
CA LEU A 9 3.11 0.04 8.23
C LEU A 9 4.33 0.57 8.99
N ARG A 10 5.38 0.93 8.25
CA ARG A 10 6.52 1.64 8.84
C ARG A 10 6.11 3.05 9.27
N GLN A 11 6.85 3.62 10.22
CA GLN A 11 6.63 5.01 10.64
C GLN A 11 6.75 6.05 9.50
N SER A 12 7.49 5.70 8.45
CA SER A 12 7.68 6.55 7.27
C SER A 12 6.62 6.35 6.18
N GLU A 13 5.65 5.46 6.39
CA GLU A 13 4.61 5.14 5.42
C GLU A 13 3.30 5.84 5.80
N HIS A 14 2.79 6.60 4.85
CA HIS A 14 1.61 7.45 5.01
C HIS A 14 0.59 7.09 3.92
N PRO A 15 -0.24 6.06 4.16
CA PRO A 15 -1.17 5.59 3.16
C PRO A 15 -2.17 6.68 2.79
N ALA A 16 -2.47 6.76 1.50
CA ALA A 16 -3.39 7.75 0.96
C ALA A 16 -4.10 7.23 -0.29
N MET A 17 -5.33 7.68 -0.47
CA MET A 17 -6.05 7.59 -1.73
C MET A 17 -5.70 8.82 -2.57
N VAL A 18 -5.14 8.60 -3.76
CA VAL A 18 -4.77 9.66 -4.70
C VAL A 18 -5.72 9.60 -5.89
N GLU A 19 -6.54 10.62 -6.08
CA GLU A 19 -7.40 10.72 -7.27
C GLU A 19 -6.58 11.27 -8.43
N VAL A 20 -6.41 10.46 -9.47
CA VAL A 20 -5.64 10.79 -10.67
C VAL A 20 -6.58 11.08 -11.82
N VAL A 21 -6.43 12.26 -12.43
CA VAL A 21 -7.24 12.71 -13.55
C VAL A 21 -7.13 11.72 -14.72
N GLY A 22 -8.25 11.11 -15.08
CA GLY A 22 -8.38 10.14 -16.19
C GLY A 22 -8.03 8.69 -15.84
N GLN A 23 -7.55 8.41 -14.62
CA GLN A 23 -7.31 7.05 -14.12
C GLN A 23 -8.23 6.66 -12.95
N GLY A 24 -8.73 7.65 -12.20
CA GLY A 24 -9.55 7.42 -11.00
C GLY A 24 -8.73 7.36 -9.71
N GLY A 25 -9.34 6.84 -8.65
CA GLY A 25 -8.70 6.72 -7.35
C GLY A 25 -7.64 5.62 -7.32
N VAL A 26 -6.41 5.99 -6.96
CA VAL A 26 -5.26 5.09 -6.80
C VAL A 26 -4.95 4.98 -5.32
N PHE A 27 -4.93 3.74 -4.82
CA PHE A 27 -4.58 3.47 -3.44
C PHE A 27 -3.06 3.33 -3.29
N ALA A 28 -2.46 4.19 -2.47
CA ALA A 28 -1.01 4.28 -2.32
C ALA A 28 -0.56 4.01 -0.88
N ALA A 29 0.59 3.34 -0.76
CA ALA A 29 1.26 3.07 0.50
C ALA A 29 1.92 4.32 1.12
N ASP A 30 2.39 5.25 0.27
CA ASP A 30 2.88 6.57 0.69
C ASP A 30 2.53 7.63 -0.36
N ALA A 31 2.04 8.78 0.08
CA ALA A 31 1.85 9.95 -0.77
C ALA A 31 2.52 11.19 -0.17
N THR A 32 3.66 11.58 -0.74
CA THR A 32 4.44 12.73 -0.29
C THR A 32 4.44 13.84 -1.34
N LEU A 33 3.90 15.00 -0.99
CA LEU A 33 4.00 16.20 -1.81
C LEU A 33 5.43 16.76 -1.70
N LYS A 34 6.06 17.02 -2.84
CA LYS A 34 7.40 17.62 -2.94
C LYS A 34 7.29 19.14 -3.08
N ASP A 35 8.36 19.83 -2.72
CA ASP A 35 8.46 21.30 -2.77
C ASP A 35 8.28 21.87 -4.18
N ASN A 36 8.58 21.08 -5.21
CA ASN A 36 8.37 21.43 -6.61
C ASN A 36 6.91 21.23 -7.09
N GLY A 37 5.99 20.85 -6.19
CA GLY A 37 4.58 20.59 -6.48
C GLY A 37 4.28 19.20 -7.04
N TRP A 38 5.29 18.32 -7.17
CA TRP A 38 5.07 16.96 -7.62
C TRP A 38 4.65 16.06 -6.47
N LEU A 39 3.74 15.13 -6.73
CA LEU A 39 3.34 14.12 -5.77
C LEU A 39 4.17 12.85 -6.01
N ARG A 40 4.99 12.48 -5.04
CA ARG A 40 5.64 11.17 -5.02
C ARG A 40 4.67 10.18 -4.41
N VAL A 41 4.29 9.17 -5.19
CA VAL A 41 3.35 8.12 -4.80
C VAL A 41 4.12 6.80 -4.77
N LYS A 42 4.12 6.13 -3.63
CA LYS A 42 4.64 4.77 -3.47
C LYS A 42 3.46 3.81 -3.47
N HIS A 43 3.47 2.85 -4.39
CA HIS A 43 2.51 1.76 -4.46
C HIS A 43 2.84 0.65 -3.46
N TRP A 44 1.89 -0.27 -3.30
CA TRP A 44 2.04 -1.42 -2.40
C TRP A 44 3.04 -2.47 -2.91
N ASP A 45 3.27 -2.53 -4.22
CA ASP A 45 4.35 -3.30 -4.88
C ASP A 45 5.75 -2.67 -4.71
N SER A 46 5.95 -1.75 -3.76
CA SER A 46 7.18 -0.96 -3.62
C SER A 46 7.52 -0.03 -4.82
N SER A 47 6.77 -0.10 -5.92
CA SER A 47 6.89 0.79 -7.08
C SER A 47 6.65 2.26 -6.72
N VAL A 48 7.46 3.18 -7.27
CA VAL A 48 7.35 4.62 -7.01
C VAL A 48 7.07 5.35 -8.30
N VAL A 49 5.99 6.13 -8.31
CA VAL A 49 5.61 7.00 -9.41
C VAL A 49 5.56 8.46 -8.97
N TYR A 50 5.88 9.34 -9.91
CA TYR A 50 5.86 10.78 -9.68
C TYR A 50 4.75 11.38 -10.51
N LEU A 51 3.72 11.89 -9.84
CA LEU A 51 2.58 12.51 -10.48
C LEU A 51 2.76 14.03 -10.50
N PRO A 52 2.65 14.67 -11.67
CA PRO A 52 2.66 16.12 -11.74
C PRO A 52 1.36 16.67 -11.13
N PRO A 53 1.38 17.90 -10.56
CA PRO A 53 0.24 18.47 -9.85
C PRO A 53 -1.01 18.60 -10.73
N ARG A 54 -0.84 18.78 -12.04
CA ARG A 54 -1.95 18.87 -13.00
C ARG A 54 -2.68 17.54 -13.22
N ARG A 55 -2.08 16.42 -12.80
CA ARG A 55 -2.67 15.07 -12.90
C ARG A 55 -3.32 14.61 -11.61
N VAL A 56 -3.08 15.30 -10.50
CA VAL A 56 -3.63 14.95 -9.19
C VAL A 56 -4.88 15.81 -8.99
N ASP A 57 -6.03 15.17 -8.86
CA ASP A 57 -7.30 15.82 -8.58
C ASP A 57 -7.44 16.07 -7.07
N ALA A 58 -7.28 15.01 -6.28
CA ALA A 58 -7.35 15.05 -4.83
C ALA A 58 -6.37 14.06 -4.18
N VAL A 59 -5.96 14.35 -2.95
CA VAL A 59 -5.19 13.44 -2.10
C VAL A 59 -5.90 13.31 -0.76
N LYS A 60 -6.47 12.15 -0.49
CA LYS A 60 -7.13 11.82 0.76
C LYS A 60 -6.21 10.94 1.59
N ARG A 61 -5.65 11.50 2.67
CA ARG A 61 -4.84 10.74 3.62
C ARG A 61 -5.74 9.81 4.43
N ILE A 62 -5.32 8.56 4.54
CA ILE A 62 -6.05 7.55 5.30
C ILE A 62 -5.57 7.59 6.73
N MET A 63 -6.50 7.50 7.68
CA MET A 63 -6.12 7.51 9.08
C MET A 63 -5.39 6.21 9.43
N THR A 64 -4.26 6.35 10.11
CA THR A 64 -3.51 5.22 10.64
C THR A 64 -3.56 5.28 12.16
N GLU A 65 -3.84 4.15 12.77
CA GLU A 65 -3.73 3.98 14.21
C GLU A 65 -2.38 3.37 14.55
N ARG A 66 -1.89 3.71 15.75
CA ARG A 66 -0.65 3.19 16.28
C ARG A 66 -1.00 2.15 17.34
N ARG A 67 -0.61 0.90 17.11
CA ARG A 67 -0.57 -0.11 18.19
C ARG A 67 0.77 -0.02 18.86
N GLU A 68 0.77 0.08 20.19
CA GLU A 68 1.98 -0.22 20.95
C GLU A 68 2.29 -1.70 20.75
N GLY A 69 3.51 -2.00 20.32
CA GLY A 69 3.93 -3.37 20.15
C GLY A 69 3.99 -4.09 21.49
N GLY A 70 3.72 -5.39 21.48
CA GLY A 70 3.81 -6.23 22.65
C GLY A 70 5.26 -6.40 23.14
N PRO A 71 5.50 -7.14 24.22
CA PRO A 71 6.84 -7.35 24.78
C PRO A 71 7.85 -7.98 23.79
N ASP A 72 7.37 -8.64 22.72
CA ASP A 72 8.20 -9.23 21.65
C ASP A 72 8.54 -8.25 20.52
N GLU A 73 7.77 -7.17 20.35
CA GLU A 73 7.95 -6.16 19.30
C GLU A 73 8.05 -4.77 19.94
N PRO A 74 9.26 -4.32 20.33
CA PRO A 74 9.44 -3.04 21.03
C PRO A 74 9.15 -1.81 20.16
N HIS A 75 8.82 -2.00 18.88
CA HIS A 75 8.49 -0.94 17.95
C HIS A 75 6.98 -0.85 17.81
N SER A 76 6.43 0.37 17.93
CA SER A 76 5.02 0.59 17.64
C SER A 76 4.74 0.37 16.16
N VAL A 77 3.76 -0.48 15.88
CA VAL A 77 3.30 -0.80 14.53
C VAL A 77 2.15 0.14 14.18
N ARG A 78 2.13 0.66 12.95
CA ARG A 78 0.97 1.40 12.43
C ARG A 78 0.13 0.47 11.57
N TYR A 79 -1.18 0.65 11.68
CA TYR A 79 -2.16 -0.05 10.85
C TYR A 79 -3.17 0.95 10.30
N ILE A 80 -3.79 0.61 9.17
CA ILE A 80 -4.90 1.37 8.63
C ILE A 80 -6.08 1.24 9.60
N ALA A 81 -6.55 2.36 10.13
CA ALA A 81 -7.62 2.38 11.14
C ALA A 81 -9.01 2.12 10.54
N GLU A 82 -9.17 2.39 9.25
CA GLU A 82 -10.44 2.30 8.54
C GLU A 82 -10.60 0.91 7.90
N ASP A 83 -11.61 0.14 8.34
CA ASP A 83 -11.88 -1.23 7.90
C ASP A 83 -12.09 -1.34 6.38
N ASP A 84 -12.82 -0.38 5.77
CA ASP A 84 -13.02 -0.31 4.31
C ASP A 84 -11.69 -0.20 3.54
N TYR A 85 -10.75 0.61 4.05
CA TYR A 85 -9.44 0.79 3.42
C TYR A 85 -8.49 -0.37 3.73
N LEU A 86 -8.67 -1.06 4.86
CA LEU A 86 -7.92 -2.27 5.19
C LEU A 86 -8.31 -3.42 4.24
N ALA A 87 -9.61 -3.61 3.97
CA ALA A 87 -10.09 -4.58 2.99
C ALA A 87 -9.52 -4.28 1.59
N LEU A 88 -9.61 -3.01 1.16
CA LEU A 88 -9.08 -2.58 -0.13
C LEU A 88 -7.56 -2.78 -0.22
N ALA A 89 -6.83 -2.48 0.85
CA ALA A 89 -5.38 -2.72 0.90
C ALA A 89 -5.06 -4.21 0.79
N LYS A 90 -5.79 -5.06 1.53
CA LYS A 90 -5.63 -6.51 1.50
C LYS A 90 -5.92 -7.08 0.12
N GLU A 91 -6.99 -6.64 -0.55
CA GLU A 91 -7.29 -7.03 -1.92
C GLU A 91 -6.14 -6.69 -2.88
N TRP A 92 -5.57 -5.49 -2.78
CA TRP A 92 -4.44 -5.08 -3.62
C TRP A 92 -3.14 -5.86 -3.35
N THR A 93 -2.83 -6.18 -2.10
CA THR A 93 -1.66 -7.03 -1.78
C THR A 93 -1.91 -8.51 -2.09
N ALA A 94 -3.16 -8.97 -2.05
CA ALA A 94 -3.52 -10.35 -2.36
C ALA A 94 -3.49 -10.62 -3.88
N ASP A 95 -3.94 -9.67 -4.70
CA ASP A 95 -3.91 -9.77 -6.18
C ASP A 95 -2.47 -9.95 -6.71
N ASP A 96 -1.47 -9.35 -6.04
CA ASP A 96 -0.06 -9.50 -6.39
C ASP A 96 0.55 -10.84 -5.90
N THR A 97 0.01 -11.41 -4.82
CA THR A 97 0.49 -12.70 -4.27
C THR A 97 -0.10 -13.90 -5.00
N ASP A 98 -1.29 -13.77 -5.62
CA ASP A 98 -1.93 -14.85 -6.37
C ASP A 98 -1.26 -15.09 -7.75
N ALA A 99 -0.52 -14.11 -8.26
CA ALA A 99 0.28 -14.26 -9.49
C ALA A 99 1.56 -15.10 -9.31
N ASP A 100 2.00 -15.38 -8.08
CA ASP A 100 3.15 -16.26 -7.78
C ASP A 100 2.71 -17.65 -7.28
N ALA A 101 1.42 -17.86 -6.99
CA ALA A 101 0.90 -19.13 -6.47
C ALA A 101 0.28 -20.06 -7.54
N GLU A 102 0.09 -19.61 -8.78
CA GLU A 102 -0.51 -20.41 -9.87
C GLU A 102 0.51 -21.10 -10.79
N ALA A 103 1.73 -21.36 -10.31
CA ALA A 103 2.75 -22.16 -11.01
C ALA A 103 3.17 -23.45 -10.27
N ALA A 104 2.34 -23.93 -9.34
CA ALA A 104 2.47 -25.28 -8.78
C ALA A 104 1.34 -26.17 -9.32
N GLU A 105 1.41 -26.49 -10.62
CA GLU A 105 0.63 -27.60 -11.18
C GLU A 105 0.91 -28.86 -10.34
N PRO A 106 -0.10 -29.53 -9.77
CA PRO A 106 0.10 -30.84 -9.18
C PRO A 106 0.30 -31.82 -10.33
N VAL A 107 1.57 -32.11 -10.69
CA VAL A 107 1.87 -33.25 -11.55
C VAL A 107 1.51 -34.52 -10.78
N VAL A 108 0.31 -35.03 -11.09
CA VAL A 108 -0.08 -36.41 -10.89
C VAL A 108 0.97 -37.27 -11.61
N GLY A 109 1.75 -38.02 -10.82
CA GLY A 109 2.69 -39.02 -11.28
C GLY A 109 2.39 -40.36 -10.61
N ASP A 110 1.73 -41.22 -11.36
CA ASP A 110 1.46 -42.63 -11.14
C ASP A 110 2.78 -43.44 -11.27
N ASP A 111 3.17 -44.20 -10.23
CA ASP A 111 3.92 -45.48 -10.31
C ASP A 111 3.86 -46.23 -8.95
#